data_AF-A0A958B0E7-F1
#
_entry.id   AF-A0A958B0E7-F1
#
_cell.length_a   1.000
_cell.length_b   1.000
_cell.length_c   1.000
_cell.angle_alpha   90.00
_cell.angle_beta   90.00
_cell.angle_gamma   90.00
#
_symmetry.space_group_name_H-M   'P 1'
#
loop_
_entity.id
_entity.type
_entity.pdbx_description
1 polymer ?
#
loop_
_entity_poly.entity_id
_entity_poly.type
_entity_poly.pdbx_seq_one_letter_code
_entity_poly.pdbx_strand_id
1 'polypeptide(L)' 'MRRNRAPIRVIAPDPKYNNVALAKFINRIMLNGKKSTA' A
#
# COMPACT_ATOMS: atom_id res chain seq x y z
N MET A 1 24.85 0.22 -9.93
CA MET A 1 23.85 0.80 -9.02
C MET A 1 23.43 -0.23 -7.96
N ARG A 2 24.36 -0.67 -7.09
CA ARG A 2 24.13 -1.71 -6.07
C ARG A 2 24.70 -1.26 -4.72
N ARG A 3 24.39 -0.03 -4.31
CA ARG A 3 24.97 0.58 -3.10
C ARG A 3 23.96 1.10 -2.08
N ASN A 4 22.71 1.35 -2.48
CA ASN A 4 21.70 1.91 -1.57
C ASN A 4 20.51 0.95 -1.44
N ARG A 5 20.10 0.67 -0.19
CA ARG A 5 18.84 -0.02 0.09
C ARG A 5 17.68 0.84 -0.41
N ALA A 6 16.62 0.20 -0.93
CA ALA A 6 15.41 0.91 -1.30
C ALA A 6 14.82 1.62 -0.07
N PRO A 7 14.34 2.87 -0.20
CA PRO A 7 13.69 3.56 0.89
C PRO A 7 12.40 2.82 1.28
N ILE A 8 12.14 2.76 2.58
CA ILE A 8 10.88 2.24 3.09
C ILE A 8 9.79 3.24 2.74
N ARG A 9 8.82 2.83 1.92
CA ARG A 9 7.66 3.65 1.58
C ARG A 9 6.65 3.59 2.72
N VAL A 10 6.32 4.74 3.31
CA VAL A 10 5.24 4.85 4.30
C VAL A 10 3.91 4.88 3.55
N ILE A 11 2.98 4.02 3.94
CA ILE A 11 1.65 3.89 3.33
C ILE A 11 0.65 4.53 4.28
N ALA A 12 -0.28 5.32 3.73
CA ALA A 12 -1.38 5.88 4.52
C ALA A 12 -2.26 4.75 5.09
N PRO A 13 -2.74 4.88 6.33
CA PRO A 13 -3.64 3.91 6.93
C PRO A 13 -5.00 3.90 6.20
N ASP A 14 -5.73 2.79 6.30
CA ASP A 14 -7.07 2.68 5.74
C ASP A 14 -8.02 3.71 6.37
N PRO A 15 -8.83 4.46 5.60
CA PRO A 15 -9.66 5.54 6.14
C PRO A 15 -10.80 5.06 7.04
N LYS A 16 -11.19 3.78 7.00
CA LYS A 16 -12.30 3.23 7.79
C LYS A 16 -11.82 2.60 9.09
N TYR A 17 -10.67 1.92 9.05
CA TYR A 17 -10.15 1.17 10.20
C TYR A 17 -8.80 1.67 10.73
N ASN A 18 -8.26 2.74 10.14
CA ASN A 18 -6.94 3.30 10.43
C ASN A 18 -5.80 2.25 10.49
N ASN A 19 -5.97 1.15 9.75
CA ASN A 19 -5.09 -0.01 9.84
C ASN A 19 -4.17 -0.10 8.61
N VAL A 20 -2.86 -0.09 8.88
CA VAL A 20 -1.81 -0.16 7.85
C VAL A 20 -1.68 -1.55 7.22
N ALA A 21 -1.98 -2.62 7.97
CA ALA A 21 -1.93 -3.99 7.44
C ALA A 21 -3.04 -4.23 6.42
N LEU A 22 -4.25 -3.72 6.70
CA LEU A 22 -5.38 -3.80 5.80
C LEU A 22 -5.15 -2.95 4.54
N ALA A 23 -4.63 -1.72 4.70
CA ALA A 23 -4.26 -0.87 3.56
C ALA A 23 -3.21 -1.56 2.66
N LYS A 24 -2.24 -2.27 3.23
CA LYS A 24 -1.26 -3.06 2.47
C LYS A 24 -1.89 -4.23 1.72
N PHE A 25 -2.89 -4.89 2.30
CA PHE A 25 -3.61 -5.99 1.66
C PHE A 25 -4.44 -5.51 0.46
N ILE A 26 -5.25 -4.46 0.66
CA ILE A 26 -6.07 -3.86 -0.41
C ILE A 26 -5.19 -3.36 -1.56
N ASN A 27 -4.10 -2.64 -1.25
CA ASN A 27 -3.17 -2.14 -2.27
C ASN A 27 -2.47 -3.25 -3.06
N ARG A 28 -2.36 -4.48 -2.53
CA ARG A 28 -1.79 -5.63 -3.25
C ARG A 28 -2.80 -6.32 -4.17
N ILE A 29 -4.08 -6.30 -3.83
CA ILE A 29 -5.16 -6.90 -4.63
C ILE A 29 -5.61 -5.96 -5.76
N MET A 30 -5.46 -4.65 -5.54
CA MET A 30 -5.83 -3.60 -6.47
C MET A 30 -5.20 -3.79 -7.86
N LEU A 31 -6.03 -4.13 -8.85
CA LEU A 31 -5.66 -4.21 -10.26
C LEU A 31 -5.92 -2.86 -10.96
N ASN A 32 -4.98 -2.44 -11.80
CA ASN A 32 -5.09 -1.23 -12.65
C ASN A 32 -5.35 0.10 -11.91
N GLY A 33 -4.89 0.24 -10.66
CA GLY A 33 -5.02 1.52 -9.98
C GLY A 33 -6.45 1.84 -9.49
N LYS A 34 -7.39 0.88 -9.53
CA LYS A 34 -8.79 1.11 -9.16
C LYS A 34 -9.09 0.66 -7.73
N LYS A 35 -9.22 1.63 -6.82
CA LYS A 35 -9.60 1.38 -5.41
C LYS A 35 -11.07 1.03 -5.22
N SER A 36 -11.94 1.39 -6.16
CA SER A 36 -13.39 1.16 -6.06
C SER A 36 -13.81 -0.28 -6.35
N THR A 37 -12.95 -1.04 -7.04
CA THR A 37 -13.20 -2.45 -7.40
C THR A 37 -12.41 -3.42 -6.52
N ALA A 38 -11.61 -2.89 -5.58
CA ALA A 38 -10.76 -3.63 -4.66
C ALA A 38 -11.39 -3.68 -3.27
#